data_AF-A0A3M7PSP6-F1
#
_entry.id   AF-A0A3M7PSP6-F1
#
_cell.length_a   1.000
_cell.length_b   1.000
_cell.length_c   1.000
_cell.angle_alpha   90.00
_cell.angle_beta   90.00
_cell.angle_gamma   90.00
#
_symmetry.space_group_name_H-M   'P 1'
#
loop_
_entity.id
_entity.type
_entity.pdbx_description
1 polymer ?
#
loop_
_entity_poly.entity_id
_entity_poly.type
_entity_poly.pdbx_seq_one_letter_code
_entity_poly.pdbx_strand_id
1 'polypeptide(L)'
;MSRSAPYRREISDACNWHQEQALNSTIYILYQTGPTGFLLNEEGETKKFKVFLGDIHNCTCSVFKKEKDLCKHICWVILKKFRVSRDDPLTWQLGLNEREINQIIRGDAAQNQQKNKPSQAKNSKQSDKKPEEASSSTEQREILESDVCPICQDEFLSKKLPVSFCRTCGNNVHIKCMKVWSEHQKSNGEIDLKCPLCREVFCSFELLDQEYRNNSLFKIEKENLHYGIVCKCCKSTPISGKCYKCTSCNEFYLCQPCFNTDFHNSHTFVFRE
;
A
#
# COMPACT_ATOMS: atom_id res chain seq x y z
N MET A 1 10.41 32.75 -15.44
CA MET A 1 10.11 32.67 -14.00
C MET A 1 11.41 32.40 -13.28
N SER A 2 11.81 33.30 -12.39
CA SER A 2 12.99 33.13 -11.54
C SER A 2 12.74 32.03 -10.53
N ARG A 3 13.70 31.11 -10.36
CA ARG A 3 13.66 30.08 -9.31
C ARG A 3 14.07 30.69 -7.98
N SER A 4 13.44 30.28 -6.89
CA SER A 4 13.83 30.70 -5.53
C SER A 4 15.09 29.97 -5.04
N ALA A 5 15.33 28.76 -5.55
CA ALA A 5 16.56 28.01 -5.31
C ALA A 5 17.34 27.75 -6.62
N PRO A 6 18.69 27.77 -6.59
CA PRO A 6 19.51 27.47 -7.76
C PRO A 6 19.27 26.04 -8.25
N TYR A 7 19.29 25.88 -9.57
CA TYR A 7 19.11 24.57 -10.20
C TYR A 7 20.32 23.67 -9.91
N ARG A 8 20.06 22.46 -9.40
CA ARG A 8 21.08 21.46 -9.10
C ARG A 8 21.33 20.59 -10.32
N ARG A 9 22.56 20.63 -10.84
CA ARG A 9 22.99 19.81 -11.99
C ARG A 9 23.23 18.36 -11.61
N GLU A 10 23.69 18.13 -10.38
CA GLU A 10 24.02 16.82 -9.84
C GLU A 10 23.25 16.58 -8.55
N ILE A 11 22.97 15.31 -8.26
CA ILE A 11 22.33 14.88 -7.03
C ILE A 11 23.36 14.82 -5.90
N SER A 12 23.00 15.29 -4.71
CA SER A 12 23.85 15.14 -3.51
C SER A 12 23.72 13.73 -2.94
N ASP A 13 24.76 13.24 -2.27
CA ASP A 13 24.73 11.91 -1.59
C ASP A 13 23.58 11.81 -0.59
N ALA A 14 23.30 12.89 0.15
CA ALA A 14 22.17 12.96 1.06
C ALA A 14 20.83 12.80 0.32
N CYS A 15 20.62 13.51 -0.79
CA CYS A 15 19.40 13.38 -1.58
C CYS A 15 19.25 11.97 -2.17
N ASN A 16 20.35 11.40 -2.68
CA ASN A 16 20.39 10.05 -3.22
C ASN A 16 19.96 9.00 -2.17
N TRP A 17 20.49 9.12 -0.95
CA TRP A 17 20.11 8.28 0.19
C TRP A 17 18.63 8.46 0.59
N HIS A 18 18.12 9.69 0.63
CA HIS A 18 16.70 9.94 0.92
C HIS A 18 15.77 9.39 -0.16
N GLN A 19 16.18 9.39 -1.43
CA GLN A 19 15.42 8.75 -2.51
C GLN A 19 15.36 7.23 -2.33
N GLU A 20 16.46 6.59 -1.92
CA GLU A 20 16.48 5.16 -1.63
C GLU A 20 15.56 4.81 -0.46
N GLN A 21 15.62 5.59 0.63
CA GLN A 21 14.69 5.43 1.74
C GLN A 21 13.24 5.57 1.30
N ALA A 22 12.94 6.59 0.50
CA ALA A 22 11.59 6.82 -0.02
C ALA A 22 11.06 5.62 -0.82
N LEU A 23 11.89 4.98 -1.64
CA LEU A 23 11.46 3.81 -2.43
C LEU A 23 11.18 2.58 -1.57
N ASN A 24 11.91 2.44 -0.45
CA ASN A 24 11.83 1.30 0.47
C ASN A 24 10.83 1.49 1.62
N SER A 25 10.39 2.71 1.90
CA SER A 25 9.40 3.02 2.94
C SER A 25 7.95 2.87 2.45
N THR A 26 7.09 2.30 3.31
CA THR A 26 5.63 2.37 3.14
C THR A 26 5.10 3.65 3.76
N ILE A 27 4.61 4.58 2.94
CA ILE A 27 4.02 5.84 3.40
C ILE A 27 2.58 5.93 2.88
N TYR A 28 1.67 6.37 3.74
CA TYR A 28 0.24 6.47 3.49
C TYR A 28 -0.15 7.95 3.28
N ILE A 29 -0.89 8.23 2.21
CA ILE A 29 -1.54 9.52 1.99
C ILE A 29 -2.84 9.54 2.78
N LEU A 30 -2.90 10.38 3.82
CA LEU A 30 -4.07 10.54 4.68
C LEU A 30 -5.01 11.66 4.19
N TYR A 31 -4.47 12.67 3.53
CA TYR A 31 -5.23 13.78 3.01
C TYR A 31 -4.42 14.52 1.93
N GLN A 32 -5.11 15.11 0.96
CA GLN A 32 -4.51 15.93 -0.08
C GLN A 32 -5.07 17.35 -0.01
N THR A 33 -4.19 18.33 0.22
CA THR A 33 -4.48 19.77 0.25
C THR A 33 -4.09 20.39 -1.08
N GLY A 34 -5.03 20.48 -2.01
CA GLY A 34 -4.75 20.96 -3.38
C GLY A 34 -3.89 19.98 -4.20
N PRO A 35 -3.33 20.40 -5.35
CA PRO A 35 -2.64 19.48 -6.25
C PRO A 35 -1.26 19.02 -5.73
N THR A 36 -0.62 19.77 -4.85
CA THR A 36 0.78 19.54 -4.43
C THR A 36 0.99 19.42 -2.92
N GLY A 37 -0.07 19.52 -2.12
CA GLY A 37 -0.01 19.41 -0.67
C GLY A 37 -0.54 18.06 -0.19
N PHE A 38 0.19 17.40 0.71
CA PHE A 38 -0.15 16.06 1.22
C PHE A 38 0.07 15.97 2.73
N LEU A 39 -0.85 15.30 3.42
CA LEU A 39 -0.67 14.81 4.78
C LEU A 39 -0.32 13.33 4.71
N LEU A 40 0.86 12.98 5.21
CA LEU A 40 1.43 11.65 5.15
C LEU A 40 1.50 11.02 6.55
N ASN A 41 1.41 9.70 6.60
CA ASN A 41 1.77 8.89 7.76
C ASN A 41 2.64 7.73 7.30
N GLU A 42 3.77 7.52 7.98
CA GLU A 42 4.70 6.44 7.66
C GLU A 42 4.42 5.22 8.53
N GLU A 43 4.58 4.03 7.94
CA GLU A 43 4.42 2.78 8.66
C GLU A 43 5.39 2.69 9.84
N GLY A 44 4.84 2.44 11.04
CA GLY A 44 5.61 2.40 12.29
C GLY A 44 5.81 3.75 12.97
N GLU A 45 5.43 4.87 12.33
CA GLU A 45 5.51 6.20 12.93
C GLU A 45 4.15 6.70 13.41
N THR A 46 4.12 7.29 14.61
CA THR A 46 2.91 7.92 15.18
C THR A 46 2.69 9.35 14.69
N LYS A 47 3.76 10.02 14.25
CA LYS A 47 3.72 11.40 13.77
C LYS A 47 3.20 11.44 12.33
N LYS A 48 2.48 12.51 12.03
CA LYS A 48 2.00 12.83 10.68
C LYS A 48 2.85 13.95 10.09
N PHE A 49 3.08 13.89 8.79
CA PHE A 49 3.96 14.83 8.08
C PHE A 49 3.19 15.58 7.01
N LYS A 50 3.25 16.91 7.04
CA LYS A 50 2.73 17.74 5.94
C LYS A 50 3.87 17.97 4.95
N VAL A 51 3.60 17.71 3.68
CA VAL A 51 4.51 17.93 2.56
C VAL A 51 3.83 18.84 1.56
N PHE A 52 4.55 19.85 1.08
CA PHE A 52 4.11 20.73 0.00
C PHE A 52 5.18 20.82 -1.08
N LEU A 53 4.81 20.51 -2.31
CA LEU A 53 5.66 20.75 -3.47
C LEU A 53 5.36 22.13 -4.08
N GLY A 54 6.41 22.86 -4.40
CA GLY A 54 6.40 24.23 -4.91
C GLY A 54 7.82 24.80 -4.98
N ASP A 55 7.94 26.12 -5.11
CA ASP A 55 9.22 26.82 -5.10
C ASP A 55 9.32 27.69 -3.82
N ILE A 56 9.87 27.20 -2.70
CA ILE A 56 10.58 25.93 -2.47
C ILE A 56 9.66 24.83 -1.89
N HIS A 57 10.15 23.58 -1.91
CA HIS A 57 9.49 22.46 -1.22
C HIS A 57 9.48 22.66 0.29
N ASN A 58 8.49 22.06 0.96
CA ASN A 58 8.37 22.12 2.41
C ASN A 58 7.94 20.78 3.00
N CYS A 59 8.55 20.39 4.12
CA CYS A 59 8.11 19.25 4.91
C CYS A 59 8.19 19.54 6.43
N THR A 60 7.23 19.02 7.20
CA THR A 60 7.23 19.20 8.67
C THR A 60 8.11 18.20 9.44
N CYS A 61 8.78 17.27 8.77
CA CYS A 61 9.62 16.26 9.43
C CYS A 61 10.91 16.87 10.02
N SER A 62 11.50 16.16 10.99
CA SER A 62 12.73 16.58 11.67
C SER A 62 13.93 16.68 10.72
N VAL A 63 14.07 15.72 9.81
CA VAL A 63 15.15 15.67 8.81
C VAL A 63 15.15 16.94 7.97
N PHE A 64 14.03 17.28 7.33
CA PHE A 64 13.90 18.51 6.54
C PHE A 64 14.17 19.77 7.37
N LYS A 65 13.67 19.83 8.62
CA LYS A 65 13.88 20.98 9.49
C LYS A 65 15.35 21.20 9.83
N LYS A 66 16.12 20.11 10.02
CA LYS A 66 17.54 20.14 10.36
C LYS A 66 18.42 20.41 9.14
N GLU A 67 18.20 19.69 8.06
CA GLU A 67 19.08 19.69 6.89
C GLU A 67 18.74 20.81 5.91
N LYS A 68 17.49 21.29 5.90
CA LYS A 68 16.97 22.24 4.90
C LYS A 68 17.13 21.74 3.47
N ASP A 69 17.18 20.41 3.29
CA ASP A 69 17.29 19.70 2.02
C ASP A 69 16.14 18.68 1.87
N LEU A 70 16.06 18.02 0.72
CA LEU A 70 15.06 17.02 0.38
C LEU A 70 15.11 15.83 1.33
N CYS A 71 14.04 15.64 2.10
CA CYS A 71 13.88 14.50 2.99
C CYS A 71 13.15 13.34 2.29
N LYS A 72 13.19 12.15 2.92
CA LYS A 72 12.48 10.95 2.43
C LYS A 72 11.02 11.20 2.03
N HIS A 73 10.29 12.07 2.74
CA HIS A 73 8.89 12.36 2.44
C HIS A 73 8.70 13.15 1.15
N ILE A 74 9.56 14.14 0.89
CA ILE A 74 9.50 14.92 -0.35
C ILE A 74 9.88 14.01 -1.53
N CYS A 75 10.97 13.25 -1.38
CA CYS A 75 11.38 12.26 -2.37
C CYS A 75 10.26 11.24 -2.64
N TRP A 76 9.58 10.75 -1.61
CA TRP A 76 8.48 9.80 -1.75
C TRP A 76 7.33 10.38 -2.57
N VAL A 77 6.92 11.62 -2.32
CA VAL A 77 5.84 12.25 -3.10
C VAL A 77 6.22 12.35 -4.58
N ILE A 78 7.45 12.78 -4.88
CA ILE A 78 7.92 12.93 -6.26
C ILE A 78 8.03 11.55 -6.96
N LEU A 79 8.66 10.56 -6.31
CA LEU A 79 8.96 9.26 -6.91
C LEU A 79 7.77 8.30 -6.93
N LYS A 80 6.95 8.25 -5.86
CA LYS A 80 5.85 7.28 -5.72
C LYS A 80 4.49 7.87 -6.12
N LYS A 81 4.17 9.09 -5.67
CA LYS A 81 2.86 9.72 -5.97
C LYS A 81 2.82 10.34 -7.36
N PHE A 82 3.88 11.02 -7.79
CA PHE A 82 3.95 11.61 -9.15
C PHE A 82 4.69 10.72 -10.16
N ARG A 83 5.27 9.60 -9.71
CA ARG A 83 5.93 8.60 -10.57
C ARG A 83 7.02 9.19 -11.47
N VAL A 84 7.70 10.22 -10.98
CA VAL A 84 8.86 10.80 -11.68
C VAL A 84 10.03 9.82 -11.55
N SER A 85 10.74 9.57 -12.65
CA SER A 85 11.91 8.67 -12.64
C SER A 85 12.96 9.17 -11.65
N ARG A 86 13.60 8.26 -10.93
CA ARG A 86 14.67 8.57 -9.97
C ARG A 86 15.84 9.33 -10.62
N ASP A 87 16.10 9.06 -11.89
CA ASP A 87 17.19 9.67 -12.65
C ASP A 87 16.78 11.00 -13.32
N ASP A 88 15.52 11.45 -13.13
CA ASP A 88 15.05 12.73 -13.65
C ASP A 88 15.54 13.88 -12.74
N PRO A 89 16.15 14.93 -13.31
CA PRO A 89 16.64 16.08 -12.55
C PRO A 89 15.64 16.78 -11.65
N LEU A 90 14.35 16.71 -11.94
CA LEU A 90 13.31 17.29 -11.10
C LEU A 90 13.27 16.64 -9.70
N THR A 91 13.79 15.42 -9.55
CA THR A 91 13.73 14.66 -8.29
C THR A 91 14.77 15.07 -7.24
N TRP A 92 15.74 15.91 -7.61
CA TRP A 92 16.75 16.43 -6.69
C TRP A 92 16.78 17.97 -6.62
N GLN A 93 15.76 18.65 -7.15
CA GLN A 93 15.60 20.10 -7.00
C GLN A 93 14.96 20.45 -5.65
N LEU A 94 15.48 21.48 -4.98
CA LEU A 94 14.91 22.00 -3.72
C LEU A 94 13.51 22.63 -3.89
N GLY A 95 13.17 22.99 -5.12
CA GLY A 95 11.91 23.60 -5.48
C GLY A 95 11.64 23.39 -6.96
N LEU A 96 10.36 23.35 -7.31
CA LEU A 96 9.90 23.23 -8.69
C LEU A 96 9.08 24.48 -9.01
N ASN A 97 9.43 25.14 -10.11
CA ASN A 97 8.66 26.27 -10.60
C ASN A 97 7.31 25.79 -11.17
N GLU A 98 6.42 26.73 -11.49
CA GLU A 98 5.07 26.42 -11.97
C GLU A 98 5.07 25.51 -13.20
N ARG A 99 6.02 25.65 -14.13
CA ARG A 99 6.08 24.80 -15.33
C ARG A 99 6.45 23.36 -14.97
N GLU A 100 7.43 23.19 -14.09
CA GLU A 100 7.87 21.88 -13.61
C GLU A 100 6.79 21.19 -12.75
N ILE A 101 6.10 21.95 -11.88
CA ILE A 101 4.94 21.46 -11.12
C ILE A 101 3.84 20.96 -12.06
N ASN A 102 3.50 21.75 -13.08
CA ASN A 102 2.50 21.34 -14.07
C ASN A 102 2.97 20.12 -14.88
N GLN A 103 4.27 19.97 -15.16
CA GLN A 103 4.82 18.80 -15.84
C GLN A 103 4.60 17.52 -15.02
N ILE A 104 4.92 17.52 -13.72
CA ILE A 104 4.74 16.33 -12.87
C ILE A 104 3.26 16.01 -12.63
N ILE A 105 2.39 17.02 -12.48
CA ILE A 105 0.94 16.83 -12.33
C ILE A 105 0.34 16.22 -13.61
N ARG A 106 0.74 16.70 -14.79
CA ARG A 106 0.26 16.15 -16.06
C ARG A 106 0.74 14.72 -16.28
N GLY A 107 1.97 14.40 -15.89
CA GLY A 107 2.48 13.02 -15.91
C GLY A 107 1.59 12.09 -15.08
N ASP A 108 1.26 12.49 -13.85
CA ASP A 108 0.34 11.74 -12.98
C ASP A 108 -1.08 11.62 -13.56
N ALA A 109 -1.64 12.71 -14.09
CA ALA A 109 -2.96 12.72 -14.69
C ALA A 109 -3.05 11.86 -15.95
N ALA A 110 -2.03 11.89 -16.83
CA ALA A 110 -1.99 11.07 -18.04
C ALA A 110 -1.97 9.57 -17.71
N GLN A 111 -1.24 9.19 -16.65
CA GLN A 111 -1.27 7.82 -16.13
C GLN A 111 -2.65 7.45 -15.57
N ASN A 112 -3.33 8.36 -14.87
CA ASN A 112 -4.66 8.09 -14.30
C ASN A 112 -5.82 8.13 -15.32
N GLN A 113 -5.71 8.93 -16.39
CA GLN A 113 -6.76 9.04 -17.43
C GLN A 113 -6.83 7.82 -18.35
N GLN A 114 -5.70 7.15 -18.63
CA GLN A 114 -5.73 5.85 -19.31
C GLN A 114 -6.43 4.77 -18.47
N LYS A 115 -6.43 4.92 -17.14
CA LYS A 115 -6.95 3.95 -16.17
C LYS A 115 -8.44 4.09 -15.88
N ASN A 116 -9.09 5.20 -16.23
CA ASN A 116 -10.52 5.47 -15.94
C ASN A 116 -11.42 5.40 -17.18
N LYS A 117 -10.96 4.87 -18.32
CA LYS A 117 -11.88 4.53 -19.40
C LYS A 117 -12.85 3.46 -18.88
N PRO A 118 -14.18 3.70 -18.92
CA PRO A 118 -15.14 2.62 -18.73
C PRO A 118 -14.75 1.53 -19.71
N SER A 119 -14.54 0.31 -19.23
CA SER A 119 -14.56 -0.86 -20.09
C SER A 119 -15.86 -0.78 -20.86
N GLN A 120 -15.79 -0.47 -22.16
CA GLN A 120 -16.92 -0.62 -23.06
C GLN A 120 -17.19 -2.12 -23.11
N ALA A 121 -18.00 -2.59 -22.16
CA ALA A 121 -18.66 -3.87 -22.26
C ALA A 121 -19.39 -3.85 -23.60
N LYS A 122 -18.90 -4.66 -24.54
CA LYS A 122 -19.56 -4.94 -25.80
C LYS A 122 -20.91 -5.57 -25.47
N ASN A 123 -21.93 -4.74 -25.31
CA ASN A 123 -23.30 -5.20 -25.10
C ASN A 123 -23.94 -5.44 -26.47
N SER A 124 -23.66 -6.61 -27.03
CA SER A 124 -24.51 -7.23 -28.04
C SER A 124 -25.32 -8.32 -27.36
N LYS A 125 -26.54 -7.97 -26.91
CA LYS A 125 -27.79 -8.71 -27.16
C LYS A 125 -28.96 -8.05 -26.41
N GLN A 126 -29.99 -7.72 -27.19
CA GLN A 126 -31.33 -7.35 -26.74
C GLN A 126 -31.96 -8.48 -25.92
N SER A 127 -32.62 -8.12 -24.82
CA SER A 127 -33.87 -8.76 -24.43
C SER A 127 -34.58 -7.88 -23.39
N ASP A 128 -35.78 -7.46 -23.74
CA ASP A 128 -36.76 -6.78 -22.88
C ASP A 128 -36.98 -7.54 -21.56
N LYS A 129 -36.91 -6.82 -20.43
CA LYS A 129 -37.70 -7.10 -19.21
C LYS A 129 -37.70 -5.91 -18.25
N LYS A 130 -38.83 -5.82 -17.53
CA LYS A 130 -39.46 -4.73 -16.76
C LYS A 130 -38.63 -4.13 -15.59
N PRO A 131 -39.06 -2.96 -15.05
CA PRO A 131 -38.37 -2.28 -13.95
C PRO A 131 -38.72 -2.93 -12.61
N GLU A 132 -37.72 -3.52 -11.94
CA GLU A 132 -37.75 -3.88 -10.53
C GLU A 132 -36.60 -3.17 -9.82
N GLU A 133 -36.88 -2.73 -8.60
CA GLU A 133 -36.14 -1.77 -7.78
C GLU A 133 -34.65 -2.14 -7.63
N ALA A 134 -33.79 -1.40 -8.33
CA ALA A 134 -32.35 -1.62 -8.32
C ALA A 134 -31.72 -0.97 -7.07
N SER A 135 -31.32 -1.79 -6.10
CA SER A 135 -30.25 -1.42 -5.19
C SER A 135 -28.97 -1.23 -6.02
N SER A 136 -28.59 0.03 -6.26
CA SER A 136 -27.47 0.41 -7.13
C SER A 136 -26.12 0.14 -6.47
N SER A 137 -25.80 -1.12 -6.15
CA SER A 137 -24.46 -1.51 -5.72
C SER A 137 -23.53 -1.56 -6.93
N THR A 138 -22.53 -0.68 -6.97
CA THR A 138 -21.53 -0.67 -8.05
C THR A 138 -20.62 -1.89 -7.93
N GLU A 139 -20.35 -2.57 -9.04
CA GLU A 139 -19.46 -3.73 -9.08
C GLU A 139 -17.99 -3.37 -8.83
N GLN A 140 -17.23 -4.32 -8.29
CA GLN A 140 -15.78 -4.16 -8.11
C GLN A 140 -15.08 -4.08 -9.47
N ARG A 141 -14.25 -3.06 -9.67
CA ARG A 141 -13.46 -2.93 -10.89
C ARG A 141 -12.33 -3.94 -10.91
N GLU A 142 -12.03 -4.48 -12.10
CA GLU A 142 -10.83 -5.27 -12.34
C GLU A 142 -9.55 -4.47 -12.02
N ILE A 143 -8.54 -5.16 -11.50
CA ILE A 143 -7.21 -4.61 -11.21
C ILE A 143 -6.31 -4.88 -12.42
N LEU A 144 -5.82 -3.81 -13.03
CA LEU A 144 -4.88 -3.84 -14.14
C LEU A 144 -3.42 -3.81 -13.66
N GLU A 145 -2.47 -4.15 -14.54
CA GLU A 145 -1.04 -4.23 -14.20
C GLU A 145 -0.44 -2.92 -13.66
N SER A 146 -0.92 -1.77 -14.14
CA SER A 146 -0.45 -0.45 -13.73
C SER A 146 -1.30 0.19 -12.62
N ASP A 147 -2.26 -0.55 -12.06
CA ASP A 147 -3.12 -0.04 -10.99
C ASP A 147 -2.38 0.00 -9.65
N VAL A 148 -2.57 1.12 -8.95
CA VAL A 148 -1.88 1.44 -7.71
C VAL A 148 -2.89 1.79 -6.64
N CYS A 149 -2.58 1.44 -5.40
CA CYS A 149 -3.42 1.81 -4.28
C CYS A 149 -3.36 3.33 -4.07
N PRO A 150 -4.50 4.04 -3.97
CA PRO A 150 -4.51 5.51 -3.89
C PRO A 150 -3.90 6.06 -2.60
N ILE A 151 -3.74 5.22 -1.57
CA ILE A 151 -3.21 5.62 -0.26
C ILE A 151 -1.69 5.38 -0.19
N CYS A 152 -1.21 4.16 -0.41
CA CYS A 152 0.22 3.84 -0.31
C CYS A 152 0.99 3.95 -1.64
N GLN A 153 0.30 4.20 -2.75
CA GLN A 153 0.89 4.31 -4.10
C GLN A 153 1.69 3.09 -4.56
N ASP A 154 1.54 1.94 -3.91
CA ASP A 154 2.10 0.66 -4.37
C ASP A 154 1.17 -0.03 -5.38
N GLU A 155 1.77 -0.79 -6.29
CA GLU A 155 1.06 -1.58 -7.29
C GLU A 155 0.40 -2.81 -6.67
N PHE A 156 -0.87 -3.02 -7.03
CA PHE A 156 -1.67 -4.11 -6.46
C PHE A 156 -1.13 -5.49 -6.83
N LEU A 157 -0.86 -5.72 -8.12
CA LEU A 157 -0.42 -7.04 -8.61
C LEU A 157 1.00 -7.39 -8.16
N SER A 158 1.86 -6.38 -7.99
CA SER A 158 3.23 -6.54 -7.51
C SER A 158 3.26 -6.92 -6.02
N LYS A 159 2.46 -6.24 -5.18
CA LYS A 159 2.44 -6.50 -3.73
C LYS A 159 1.52 -7.65 -3.31
N LYS A 160 0.48 -7.96 -4.09
CA LYS A 160 -0.51 -9.02 -3.82
C LYS A 160 -1.11 -8.97 -2.40
N LEU A 161 -1.26 -7.75 -1.86
CA LEU A 161 -1.89 -7.56 -0.56
C LEU A 161 -3.42 -7.63 -0.71
N PRO A 162 -4.15 -8.04 0.35
CA PRO A 162 -5.59 -8.03 0.34
C PRO A 162 -6.17 -6.66 -0.01
N VAL A 163 -7.20 -6.66 -0.85
CA VAL A 163 -7.89 -5.46 -1.33
C VAL A 163 -9.35 -5.45 -0.91
N SER A 164 -9.86 -4.26 -0.62
CA SER A 164 -11.29 -3.96 -0.61
C SER A 164 -11.57 -2.95 -1.73
N PHE A 165 -12.83 -2.64 -1.97
CA PHE A 165 -13.24 -1.73 -3.03
C PHE A 165 -14.37 -0.80 -2.59
N CYS A 166 -14.46 0.37 -3.20
CA CYS A 166 -15.54 1.30 -2.90
C CYS A 166 -16.86 0.80 -3.50
N ARG A 167 -17.92 0.72 -2.69
CA ARG A 167 -19.26 0.29 -3.16
C ARG A 167 -19.97 1.33 -4.06
N THR A 168 -19.40 2.52 -4.16
CA THR A 168 -19.92 3.64 -4.96
C THR A 168 -19.17 3.83 -6.28
N CYS A 169 -17.84 3.71 -6.30
CA CYS A 169 -17.03 3.92 -7.52
C CYS A 169 -16.30 2.67 -8.03
N GLY A 170 -16.42 1.52 -7.35
CA GLY A 170 -15.80 0.26 -7.75
C GLY A 170 -14.27 0.18 -7.59
N ASN A 171 -13.59 1.30 -7.27
CA ASN A 171 -12.13 1.35 -7.19
C ASN A 171 -11.56 0.58 -5.99
N ASN A 172 -10.43 -0.07 -6.24
CA ASN A 172 -9.72 -0.91 -5.27
C ASN A 172 -8.81 -0.10 -4.34
N VAL A 173 -8.67 -0.57 -3.10
CA VAL A 173 -7.77 -0.04 -2.07
C VAL A 173 -7.28 -1.21 -1.21
N HIS A 174 -6.00 -1.24 -0.84
CA HIS A 174 -5.52 -2.27 0.10
C HIS A 174 -6.28 -2.17 1.43
N ILE A 175 -6.71 -3.30 1.99
CA ILE A 175 -7.50 -3.34 3.23
C ILE A 175 -6.76 -2.66 4.38
N LYS A 176 -5.45 -2.92 4.52
CA LYS A 176 -4.58 -2.26 5.51
C LYS A 176 -4.51 -0.74 5.30
N CYS A 177 -4.42 -0.28 4.06
CA CYS A 177 -4.39 1.15 3.77
C CYS A 177 -5.73 1.81 4.12
N MET A 178 -6.84 1.15 3.77
CA MET A 178 -8.16 1.66 4.11
C MET A 178 -8.39 1.67 5.62
N LYS A 179 -7.79 0.74 6.37
CA LYS A 179 -7.81 0.75 7.84
C LYS A 179 -7.13 2.01 8.40
N VAL A 180 -5.91 2.32 7.96
CA VAL A 180 -5.19 3.55 8.35
C VAL A 180 -6.01 4.81 8.01
N TRP A 181 -6.62 4.83 6.83
CA TRP A 181 -7.49 5.91 6.40
C TRP A 181 -8.74 6.06 7.29
N SER A 182 -9.39 4.94 7.62
CA SER A 182 -10.57 4.91 8.49
C SER A 182 -10.28 5.45 9.89
N GLU A 183 -9.13 5.11 10.45
CA GLU A 183 -8.71 5.58 11.77
C GLU A 183 -8.44 7.08 11.76
N HIS A 184 -7.83 7.59 10.68
CA HIS A 184 -7.66 9.02 10.51
C HIS A 184 -9.01 9.75 10.43
N GLN A 185 -9.97 9.23 9.65
CA GLN A 185 -11.30 9.84 9.54
C GLN A 185 -12.05 9.83 10.88
N LYS A 186 -12.05 8.72 11.62
CA LYS A 186 -12.61 8.64 12.96
C LYS A 186 -11.98 9.69 13.90
N SER A 187 -10.65 9.84 13.86
CA SER A 187 -9.95 10.84 14.68
C SER A 187 -10.31 12.28 14.35
N ASN A 188 -10.80 12.54 13.13
CA ASN A 188 -11.25 13.85 12.69
C ASN A 188 -12.77 14.06 12.86
N GLY A 189 -13.50 13.09 13.41
CA GLY A 189 -14.93 13.20 13.68
C GLY A 189 -15.85 12.90 12.49
N GLU A 190 -15.36 12.21 11.46
CA GLU A 190 -16.21 11.77 10.34
C GLU A 190 -17.15 10.63 10.77
N ILE A 191 -18.42 10.75 10.38
CA ILE A 191 -19.49 9.80 10.75
C ILE A 191 -19.50 8.60 9.80
N ASP A 192 -19.26 8.84 8.52
CA ASP A 192 -19.22 7.84 7.47
C ASP A 192 -17.80 7.66 6.95
N LEU A 193 -17.45 6.42 6.60
CA LEU A 193 -16.16 6.10 5.99
C LEU A 193 -16.16 6.54 4.52
N LYS A 194 -15.52 7.67 4.22
CA LYS A 194 -15.46 8.22 2.85
C LYS A 194 -14.33 7.59 2.04
N CYS A 195 -14.58 7.38 0.75
CA CYS A 195 -13.61 6.88 -0.21
C CYS A 195 -12.52 7.94 -0.47
N PRO A 196 -11.22 7.56 -0.50
CA PRO A 196 -10.13 8.49 -0.82
C PRO A 196 -10.18 9.05 -2.24
N LEU A 197 -10.90 8.39 -3.17
CA LEU A 197 -10.99 8.77 -4.58
C LEU A 197 -12.24 9.60 -4.89
N CYS A 198 -13.43 9.01 -4.69
CA CYS A 198 -14.68 9.69 -5.04
C CYS A 198 -15.29 10.52 -3.91
N ARG A 199 -14.77 10.41 -2.67
CA ARG A 199 -15.27 11.07 -1.45
C ARG A 199 -16.69 10.69 -0.99
N GLU A 200 -17.39 9.85 -1.76
CA GLU A 200 -18.62 9.19 -1.35
C GLU A 200 -18.37 8.10 -0.30
N VAL A 201 -19.45 7.56 0.26
CA VAL A 201 -19.37 6.43 1.21
C VAL A 201 -18.65 5.25 0.57
N PHE A 202 -17.61 4.77 1.24
CA PHE A 202 -16.81 3.63 0.79
C PHE A 202 -17.49 2.30 1.16
N CYS A 203 -17.73 2.12 2.46
CA CYS A 203 -18.53 1.07 3.09
C CYS A 203 -18.77 1.47 4.57
N SER A 204 -19.40 0.62 5.39
CA SER A 204 -19.47 0.87 6.84
C SER A 204 -18.14 0.59 7.53
N PHE A 205 -17.85 1.30 8.63
CA PHE A 205 -16.67 1.03 9.45
C PHE A 205 -16.61 -0.40 9.96
N GLU A 206 -17.76 -0.98 10.32
CA GLU A 206 -17.87 -2.36 10.81
C GLU A 206 -17.49 -3.37 9.73
N LEU A 207 -17.95 -3.17 8.49
CA LEU A 207 -17.61 -4.06 7.38
C LEU A 207 -16.10 -4.03 7.10
N LEU A 208 -15.49 -2.83 7.09
CA LEU A 208 -14.05 -2.72 6.91
C LEU A 208 -13.27 -3.41 8.05
N ASP A 209 -13.72 -3.27 9.31
CA ASP A 209 -13.08 -3.91 10.45
C ASP A 209 -13.17 -5.45 10.36
N GLN A 210 -14.28 -5.99 9.86
CA GLN A 210 -14.43 -7.42 9.57
C GLN A 210 -13.50 -7.87 8.44
N GLU A 211 -13.47 -7.15 7.31
CA GLU A 211 -12.57 -7.42 6.18
C GLU A 211 -11.10 -7.41 6.65
N TYR A 212 -10.72 -6.45 7.49
CA TYR A 212 -9.37 -6.35 8.05
C TYR A 212 -9.03 -7.52 8.98
N ARG A 213 -9.92 -7.90 9.89
CA ARG A 213 -9.71 -9.04 10.82
C ARG A 213 -9.59 -10.35 10.06
N ASN A 214 -10.51 -10.63 9.15
CA ASN A 214 -10.51 -11.87 8.38
C ASN A 214 -9.20 -12.03 7.62
N ASN A 215 -8.74 -10.96 6.95
CA ASN A 215 -7.48 -11.00 6.21
C ASN A 215 -6.22 -11.03 7.10
N SER A 216 -6.28 -10.43 8.30
CA SER A 216 -5.18 -10.53 9.27
C SER A 216 -5.06 -11.97 9.80
N LEU A 217 -6.18 -12.64 10.07
CA LEU A 217 -6.20 -14.04 10.49
C LEU A 217 -5.70 -14.98 9.39
N PHE A 218 -6.13 -14.78 8.14
CA PHE A 218 -5.61 -15.56 7.01
C PHE A 218 -4.08 -15.45 6.86
N LYS A 219 -3.50 -14.28 7.16
CA LYS A 219 -2.04 -14.10 7.14
C LYS A 219 -1.35 -14.93 8.23
N ILE A 220 -1.88 -14.88 9.46
CA ILE A 220 -1.37 -15.67 10.59
C ILE A 220 -1.49 -17.18 10.31
N GLU A 221 -2.62 -17.65 9.80
CA GLU A 221 -2.80 -19.06 9.47
C GLU A 221 -1.80 -19.51 8.40
N LYS A 222 -1.59 -18.71 7.35
CA LYS A 222 -0.63 -19.05 6.28
C LYS A 222 0.83 -19.04 6.75
N GLU A 223 1.22 -18.10 7.61
CA GLU A 223 2.56 -18.07 8.23
C GLU A 223 2.78 -19.29 9.16
N ASN A 224 1.72 -19.80 9.78
CA ASN A 224 1.76 -21.00 10.62
C ASN A 224 1.60 -22.32 9.83
N LEU A 225 1.65 -22.32 8.50
CA LEU A 225 1.49 -23.54 7.69
C LEU A 225 2.77 -23.89 6.94
N HIS A 226 3.39 -25.01 7.31
CA HIS A 226 4.57 -25.52 6.65
C HIS A 226 4.20 -26.48 5.50
N TYR A 227 3.92 -25.89 4.34
CA TYR A 227 3.58 -26.62 3.11
C TYR A 227 4.72 -27.53 2.63
N GLY A 228 4.35 -28.70 2.08
CA GLY A 228 5.31 -29.71 1.60
C GLY A 228 6.02 -30.50 2.69
N ILE A 229 5.71 -30.24 3.96
CA ILE A 229 6.29 -30.97 5.11
C ILE A 229 5.24 -31.92 5.68
N VAL A 230 5.61 -33.19 5.77
CA VAL A 230 4.78 -34.26 6.33
C VAL A 230 5.32 -34.65 7.70
N CYS A 231 4.47 -34.61 8.73
CA CYS A 231 4.85 -35.13 10.05
C CYS A 231 5.13 -36.63 9.95
N LYS A 232 6.31 -37.09 10.35
CA LYS A 232 6.68 -38.51 10.22
C LYS A 232 5.88 -39.43 11.14
N CYS A 233 5.37 -38.91 12.25
CA CYS A 233 4.49 -39.62 13.20
C CYS A 233 3.06 -39.75 12.68
N CYS A 234 2.29 -38.65 12.68
CA CYS A 234 0.86 -38.68 12.36
C CYS A 234 0.54 -38.52 10.87
N LYS A 235 1.55 -38.33 10.01
CA LYS A 235 1.41 -38.08 8.57
C LYS A 235 0.61 -36.84 8.20
N SER A 236 0.35 -35.93 9.15
CA SER A 236 -0.32 -34.65 8.85
C SER A 236 0.51 -33.80 7.91
N THR A 237 -0.13 -33.24 6.88
CA THR A 237 0.45 -32.29 5.93
C THR A 237 -0.65 -31.35 5.40
N PRO A 238 -0.39 -30.03 5.29
CA PRO A 238 0.77 -29.31 5.84
C PRO A 238 0.82 -29.38 7.37
N ILE A 239 2.01 -29.24 7.97
CA ILE A 239 2.13 -29.09 9.43
C ILE A 239 1.63 -27.69 9.81
N SER A 240 0.60 -27.62 10.65
CA SER A 240 0.06 -26.38 11.22
C SER A 240 0.71 -26.04 12.57
N GLY A 241 1.08 -24.78 12.76
CA GLY A 241 1.78 -24.29 13.95
C GLY A 241 3.23 -24.77 13.96
N LYS A 242 3.76 -25.00 15.16
CA LYS A 242 5.20 -25.27 15.34
C LYS A 242 5.65 -26.57 14.65
N CYS A 243 6.66 -26.46 13.77
CA CYS A 243 7.31 -27.57 13.10
C CYS A 243 8.73 -27.80 13.62
N TYR A 244 9.03 -29.07 13.93
CA TYR A 244 10.30 -29.49 14.51
C TYR A 244 11.05 -30.38 13.52
N LYS A 245 12.27 -29.98 13.15
CA LYS A 245 13.16 -30.78 12.29
C LYS A 245 14.21 -31.49 13.15
N CYS A 246 14.37 -32.80 12.96
CA CYS A 246 15.45 -33.54 13.59
C CYS A 246 16.81 -33.09 13.03
N THR A 247 17.80 -32.90 13.90
CA THR A 247 19.17 -32.52 13.50
C THR A 247 19.96 -33.69 12.92
N SER A 248 19.58 -34.92 13.28
CA SER A 248 20.34 -36.14 12.97
C SER A 248 19.72 -36.95 11.82
N CYS A 249 18.39 -36.93 11.68
CA CYS A 249 17.69 -37.67 10.63
C CYS A 249 17.38 -36.78 9.42
N ASN A 250 17.67 -37.29 8.22
CA ASN A 250 17.35 -36.59 6.98
C ASN A 250 15.83 -36.50 6.77
N GLU A 251 15.36 -35.30 6.41
CA GLU A 251 13.94 -35.00 6.12
C GLU A 251 12.94 -35.52 7.18
N PHE A 252 13.35 -35.52 8.45
CA PHE A 252 12.49 -35.95 9.55
C PHE A 252 11.89 -34.75 10.27
N TYR A 253 10.57 -34.64 10.17
CA TYR A 253 9.79 -33.53 10.73
C TYR A 253 8.68 -34.04 11.63
N LEU A 254 8.43 -33.33 12.72
CA LEU A 254 7.31 -33.56 13.64
C LEU A 254 6.49 -32.28 13.81
N CYS A 255 5.17 -32.42 13.87
CA CYS A 255 4.29 -31.37 14.34
C CYS A 255 4.35 -31.27 15.88
N GLN A 256 3.94 -30.13 16.43
CA GLN A 256 3.94 -29.91 17.90
C GLN A 256 3.34 -31.08 18.71
N PRO A 257 2.15 -31.63 18.39
CA PRO A 257 1.59 -32.74 19.16
C PRO A 257 2.51 -33.97 19.17
N CYS A 258 3.09 -34.32 18.02
CA CYS A 258 3.96 -35.49 17.89
C CYS A 258 5.38 -35.27 18.43
N PHE A 259 5.83 -34.02 18.52
CA PHE A 259 7.06 -33.68 19.22
C PHE A 259 6.91 -33.88 20.73
N ASN A 260 5.73 -33.64 21.29
CA ASN A 260 5.45 -33.84 22.71
C ASN A 260 5.25 -35.32 23.08
N THR A 261 5.20 -36.23 22.11
CA THR A 261 5.17 -37.68 22.34
C THR A 261 6.55 -38.27 22.23
N ASP A 262 6.76 -39.45 22.82
CA ASP A 262 8.07 -40.14 22.81
C ASP A 262 8.46 -40.77 21.45
N PHE A 263 7.96 -40.23 20.34
CA PHE A 263 8.00 -40.86 19.02
C PHE A 263 9.34 -40.70 18.29
N HIS A 264 10.30 -39.92 18.82
CA HIS A 264 11.65 -39.83 18.26
C HIS A 264 12.66 -39.17 19.23
N ASN A 265 12.80 -39.69 20.44
CA ASN A 265 13.49 -38.98 21.53
C ASN A 265 15.02 -39.12 21.55
N SER A 266 15.58 -39.96 20.68
CA SER A 266 17.02 -40.22 20.66
C SER A 266 17.83 -39.07 20.06
N HIS A 267 17.18 -38.09 19.41
CA HIS A 267 17.83 -37.01 18.69
C HIS A 267 17.29 -35.64 19.08
N THR A 268 18.12 -34.63 18.90
CA THR A 268 17.74 -33.24 19.12
C THR A 268 16.96 -32.68 17.93
N PHE A 269 16.07 -31.74 18.21
CA PHE A 269 15.26 -31.06 17.20
C PHE A 269 15.56 -29.57 17.18
N VAL A 270 15.45 -28.97 16.00
CA VAL A 270 15.45 -27.52 15.82
C VAL A 270 14.06 -27.04 15.41
N PHE A 271 13.67 -25.90 15.97
CA PHE A 271 12.43 -25.22 15.63
C PHE A 271 12.57 -24.54 14.27
N ARG A 272 11.58 -24.74 13.40
CA ARG A 272 11.50 -24.06 12.11
C ARG A 272 10.38 -23.03 12.18
N GLU A 273 10.75 -21.75 12.06
CA GLU A 273 9.81 -20.63 11.85
C GLU A 273 9.10 -20.76 10.50
#